data_AF-A0A3L6EUW4-F1
#
_entry.id   AF-A0A3L6EUW4-F1
#
_cell.length_a   1.000
_cell.length_b   1.000
_cell.length_c   1.000
_cell.angle_alpha   90.00
_cell.angle_beta   90.00
_cell.angle_gamma   90.00
#
_symmetry.space_group_name_H-M   'P 1'
#
loop_
_entity.id
_entity.type
_entity.pdbx_description
1 polymer ?
#
loop_
_entity_poly.entity_id
_entity_poly.type
_entity_poly.pdbx_seq_one_letter_code
_entity_poly.pdbx_strand_id
1 'polypeptide(L)'
;MKYNTRKDASGGGGGAPFAVPCVDIKSFVASLAFLTLFVVFWQLQPYGSVLTAARTSASPPCTLLPTTAAIDLASPDTTSSTAAKTDQPAAAAAAAVSATAAGANAAPVWLAKAARPARPEDPNKRVFRPYGSAAALFVQMGAYRGGPRTFAIVGLASKPTHVFGTPYFKCEWLPNPTAGDPSPRPVRTKAYKMLPDWGYGRVYTVVVVNCTFPSNPNARNAGGKLLVHAYYSTASRRYERFVALEEAPGSYDESRFSPPFQYDYLYCGSSLYGNLSASRVREWVAYHARFLGPRSHFVLHDAGGISPEVKAVLDPWVRAGRVTVQDIRAQAEYDGYYYNQFLVVNDCLHRYRHAANWTFFFDVDEYLYLPNGQKLAEVIGQLSGYSQFTIEQNPMSSKLCLQDPSRNYSREWGFEKLVFRNSITKVRRDRKYAIQARNVYSAGVHMSQNLYGRTTHKTEGLIRYYHYHDSINVMGEPCREFVPMPANGSKTMFEGVPYVYDDNMKRLAGEIKRFEKVTLGSART
;
A
#
# COMPACT_ATOMS: atom_id res chain seq x y z
N MET A 1 0.99 40.11 -22.32
CA MET A 1 1.65 40.75 -23.50
C MET A 1 1.69 39.74 -24.63
N LYS A 2 1.34 40.19 -25.83
CA LYS A 2 1.06 39.39 -27.03
C LYS A 2 2.29 38.58 -27.49
N TYR A 3 2.04 37.32 -27.82
CA TYR A 3 2.94 36.47 -28.61
C TYR A 3 3.00 37.00 -30.04
N ASN A 4 4.21 37.14 -30.59
CA ASN A 4 4.43 37.24 -32.02
C ASN A 4 5.54 36.27 -32.44
N THR A 5 5.21 35.54 -33.48
CA THR A 5 5.94 34.51 -34.21
C THR A 5 7.08 35.09 -35.06
N ARG A 6 8.18 34.33 -35.20
CA ARG A 6 9.17 34.41 -36.29
C ARG A 6 9.83 33.02 -36.38
N LYS A 7 9.40 32.17 -37.33
CA LYS A 7 9.84 32.02 -38.74
C LYS A 7 11.29 31.55 -38.88
N ASP A 8 11.39 30.24 -39.12
CA ASP A 8 12.25 29.43 -39.99
C ASP A 8 13.72 29.80 -40.25
N ALA A 9 14.58 28.80 -40.05
CA ALA A 9 15.72 28.54 -40.91
C ALA A 9 15.87 27.03 -41.14
N SER A 10 15.77 26.65 -42.41
CA SER A 10 16.00 25.34 -42.99
C SER A 10 17.48 24.93 -42.97
N GLY A 11 17.75 23.64 -42.77
CA GLY A 11 19.03 22.99 -43.08
C GLY A 11 18.79 21.50 -43.27
N GLY A 12 18.85 21.03 -44.52
CA GLY A 12 18.45 19.69 -44.95
C GLY A 12 19.57 18.65 -45.08
N GLY A 13 19.15 17.47 -45.51
CA GLY A 13 19.95 16.30 -45.89
C GLY A 13 19.42 15.06 -45.17
N GLY A 14 18.99 13.95 -45.78
CA GLY A 14 18.89 13.50 -47.17
C GLY A 14 18.64 11.98 -47.08
N GLY A 15 17.72 11.41 -47.87
CA GLY A 15 17.51 9.94 -47.88
C GLY A 15 16.23 9.47 -48.56
N ALA A 16 16.39 9.02 -49.82
CA ALA A 16 15.62 8.07 -50.65
C ALA A 16 14.07 8.11 -50.75
N PRO A 17 13.49 7.96 -51.96
CA PRO A 17 12.04 8.04 -52.17
C PRO A 17 11.39 6.68 -51.92
N PHE A 18 10.50 6.61 -50.93
CA PHE A 18 9.47 5.57 -50.90
C PHE A 18 8.27 6.06 -51.71
N ALA A 19 8.07 5.45 -52.87
CA ALA A 19 6.87 5.63 -53.67
C ALA A 19 5.65 5.11 -52.90
N VAL A 20 4.77 6.02 -52.49
CA VAL A 20 3.44 5.69 -51.97
C VAL A 20 2.52 5.52 -53.18
N PRO A 21 1.86 4.37 -53.38
CA PRO A 21 0.87 4.26 -54.44
C PRO A 21 -0.28 5.22 -54.13
N CYS A 22 -0.73 5.98 -55.13
CA CYS A 22 -1.89 6.86 -55.04
C CYS A 22 -3.08 6.05 -54.47
N VAL A 23 -3.36 6.25 -53.18
CA VAL A 23 -4.56 5.72 -52.55
C VAL A 23 -5.73 6.41 -53.23
N ASP A 24 -6.59 5.63 -53.89
CA ASP A 24 -7.83 6.14 -54.47
C ASP A 24 -8.64 6.84 -53.38
N ILE A 25 -8.62 8.17 -53.41
CA ILE A 25 -9.26 9.05 -52.43
C ILE A 25 -10.75 8.71 -52.30
N LYS A 26 -11.39 8.23 -53.37
CA LYS A 26 -12.80 7.82 -53.33
C LYS A 26 -12.99 6.59 -52.46
N SER A 27 -12.10 5.61 -52.57
CA SER A 27 -12.12 4.38 -51.75
C SER A 27 -11.81 4.67 -50.28
N PHE A 28 -10.89 5.61 -50.00
CA PHE A 28 -10.58 6.04 -48.63
C PHE A 28 -11.75 6.79 -47.97
N VAL A 29 -12.36 7.74 -48.69
CA VAL A 29 -13.53 8.49 -48.20
C VAL A 29 -14.74 7.58 -48.02
N ALA A 30 -14.95 6.61 -48.93
CA ALA A 30 -16.02 5.62 -48.79
C ALA A 30 -15.83 4.73 -47.57
N SER A 31 -14.60 4.28 -47.30
CA SER A 31 -14.27 3.48 -46.12
C SER A 31 -14.46 4.27 -44.82
N LEU A 32 -14.08 5.55 -44.82
CA LEU A 32 -14.29 6.43 -43.68
C LEU A 32 -15.78 6.68 -43.43
N ALA A 33 -16.57 6.92 -44.49
CA ALA A 33 -18.02 7.06 -44.37
C ALA A 33 -18.69 5.78 -43.84
N PHE A 34 -18.28 4.61 -44.31
CA PHE A 34 -18.77 3.31 -43.81
C PHE A 34 -18.42 3.10 -42.34
N LEU A 35 -17.18 3.39 -41.93
CA LEU A 35 -16.74 3.27 -40.54
C LEU A 35 -17.54 4.21 -39.64
N THR A 36 -17.80 5.43 -40.10
CA THR A 36 -18.58 6.43 -39.36
C THR A 36 -20.04 6.00 -39.22
N LEU A 37 -20.65 5.49 -40.29
CA LEU A 37 -22.00 4.93 -40.25
C LEU A 37 -22.07 3.73 -39.31
N PHE A 38 -21.08 2.83 -39.37
CA PHE A 38 -21.01 1.65 -38.52
C PHE A 38 -20.95 2.03 -37.04
N VAL A 39 -20.12 3.01 -36.67
CA VAL A 39 -20.03 3.52 -35.30
C VAL A 39 -21.35 4.17 -34.86
N VAL A 40 -22.01 4.94 -35.73
CA VAL A 40 -23.32 5.55 -35.43
C VAL A 40 -24.40 4.47 -35.25
N PHE A 41 -24.46 3.46 -36.12
CA PHE A 41 -25.40 2.34 -35.96
C PHE A 41 -25.12 1.48 -34.73
N TRP A 42 -23.84 1.34 -34.35
CA TRP A 42 -23.45 0.63 -33.13
C TRP A 42 -23.83 1.39 -31.85
N GLN A 43 -23.74 2.73 -31.88
CA GLN A 43 -24.15 3.61 -30.77
C GLN A 43 -25.69 3.78 -30.66
N LEU A 44 -26.43 3.51 -31.74
CA LEU A 44 -27.91 3.58 -31.77
C LEU A 44 -28.60 2.25 -31.41
N GLN A 45 -27.85 1.18 -31.10
CA GLN A 45 -28.44 -0.04 -30.55
C GLN A 45 -29.03 0.26 -29.16
N PRO A 46 -30.33 0.02 -28.91
CA PRO A 46 -30.91 0.23 -27.59
C PRO A 46 -30.36 -0.83 -26.63
N TYR A 47 -29.43 -0.45 -25.76
CA TYR A 47 -28.93 -1.28 -24.65
C TYR A 47 -30.01 -1.63 -23.59
N GLY A 48 -31.29 -1.35 -23.88
CA GLY A 48 -32.43 -1.57 -22.96
C GLY A 48 -32.85 -3.03 -22.79
N SER A 49 -32.46 -3.95 -23.68
CA SER A 49 -33.01 -5.33 -23.66
C SER A 49 -32.09 -6.38 -23.00
N VAL A 50 -30.81 -6.08 -22.77
CA VAL A 50 -29.86 -7.04 -22.17
C VAL A 50 -29.90 -7.01 -20.63
N LEU A 51 -30.31 -5.89 -20.03
CA LEU A 51 -30.43 -5.76 -18.56
C LEU A 51 -31.74 -6.32 -17.98
N THR A 52 -32.72 -6.63 -18.83
CA THR A 52 -34.03 -7.18 -18.41
C THR A 52 -34.01 -8.71 -18.38
N ALA A 53 -33.16 -9.37 -19.17
CA ALA A 53 -33.01 -10.83 -19.17
C ALA A 53 -32.19 -11.37 -17.98
N ALA A 54 -31.38 -10.52 -17.32
CA ALA A 54 -30.63 -10.90 -16.12
C ALA A 54 -31.43 -10.77 -14.81
N ARG A 55 -32.71 -10.34 -14.89
CA ARG A 55 -33.58 -10.13 -13.70
C ARG A 55 -34.62 -11.24 -13.48
N THR A 56 -34.65 -12.31 -14.28
CA THR A 56 -35.66 -13.38 -14.17
C THR A 56 -35.13 -14.79 -13.90
N SER A 57 -33.86 -14.94 -13.48
CA SER A 57 -33.31 -16.21 -13.01
C SER A 57 -32.77 -16.10 -11.58
N ALA A 58 -33.66 -15.78 -10.64
CA ALA A 58 -33.44 -16.01 -9.22
C ALA A 58 -34.22 -17.27 -8.80
N SER A 59 -33.50 -18.37 -8.62
CA SER A 59 -34.02 -19.59 -7.98
C SER A 59 -34.35 -19.30 -6.49
N PRO A 60 -35.40 -19.92 -5.91
CA PRO A 60 -35.78 -19.67 -4.52
C PRO A 60 -34.83 -20.35 -3.52
N PRO A 61 -34.75 -19.86 -2.27
CA PRO A 61 -33.84 -20.39 -1.26
C PRO A 61 -34.35 -21.71 -0.67
N CYS A 62 -33.52 -22.75 -0.69
CA CYS A 62 -33.77 -23.99 0.05
C CYS A 62 -33.78 -23.73 1.55
N THR A 63 -34.95 -23.92 2.15
CA THR A 63 -35.16 -24.07 3.60
C THR A 63 -34.66 -25.44 4.06
N LEU A 64 -33.74 -25.44 5.03
CA LEU A 64 -33.35 -26.62 5.80
C LEU A 64 -34.47 -26.98 6.78
N LEU A 65 -35.04 -28.18 6.64
CA LEU A 65 -35.79 -28.87 7.68
C LEU A 65 -35.00 -30.11 8.10
N PRO A 66 -34.89 -30.42 9.41
CA PRO A 66 -34.23 -31.61 9.89
C PRO A 66 -35.24 -32.75 10.00
N THR A 67 -34.93 -33.91 9.44
CA THR A 67 -35.59 -35.15 9.85
C THR A 67 -34.65 -36.34 9.73
N THR A 68 -34.51 -36.98 10.87
CA THR A 68 -33.96 -38.29 11.14
C THR A 68 -34.61 -39.40 10.31
N ALA A 69 -33.78 -40.27 9.73
CA ALA A 69 -34.09 -41.69 9.59
C ALA A 69 -32.77 -42.46 9.39
N ALA A 70 -32.49 -43.34 10.35
CA ALA A 70 -31.49 -44.39 10.23
C ALA A 70 -31.90 -45.40 9.16
N ILE A 71 -30.92 -46.06 8.54
CA ILE A 71 -30.85 -47.51 8.33
C ILE A 71 -29.40 -47.84 7.92
N ASP A 72 -28.90 -48.87 8.58
CA ASP A 72 -27.60 -49.50 8.48
C ASP A 72 -27.21 -49.96 7.05
N LEU A 73 -25.91 -50.02 6.76
CA LEU A 73 -25.25 -51.30 6.46
C LEU A 73 -23.71 -51.20 6.54
N ALA A 74 -23.16 -52.26 7.14
CA ALA A 74 -21.80 -52.51 7.62
C ALA A 74 -20.61 -52.26 6.68
N SER A 75 -19.48 -51.91 7.30
CA SER A 75 -18.12 -52.26 6.88
C SER A 75 -17.46 -53.07 8.01
N PRO A 76 -16.57 -54.04 7.71
CA PRO A 76 -16.03 -54.98 8.68
C PRO A 76 -14.88 -54.38 9.52
N ASP A 77 -15.03 -54.43 10.85
CA ASP A 77 -14.27 -55.26 11.81
C ASP A 77 -12.86 -55.75 11.40
N THR A 78 -11.82 -55.86 12.25
CA THR A 78 -11.58 -55.60 13.69
C THR A 78 -10.08 -55.81 13.96
N THR A 79 -9.57 -55.33 15.10
CA THR A 79 -8.74 -56.05 16.11
C THR A 79 -8.20 -55.01 17.11
N SER A 80 -8.16 -55.18 18.44
CA SER A 80 -8.51 -56.26 19.35
C SER A 80 -8.38 -55.75 20.81
N SER A 81 -9.25 -56.24 21.72
CA SER A 81 -9.00 -56.50 23.17
C SER A 81 -8.70 -55.32 24.11
N THR A 82 -9.16 -55.19 25.36
CA THR A 82 -9.78 -56.13 26.32
C THR A 82 -10.29 -55.35 27.54
N ALA A 83 -11.40 -55.81 28.13
CA ALA A 83 -11.77 -55.89 29.57
C ALA A 83 -11.67 -54.64 30.49
N ALA A 84 -12.46 -54.44 31.54
CA ALA A 84 -13.72 -54.94 32.10
C ALA A 84 -13.88 -54.18 33.44
N LYS A 85 -15.10 -53.75 33.81
CA LYS A 85 -15.71 -53.82 35.16
C LYS A 85 -16.97 -52.96 35.27
N THR A 86 -18.10 -53.66 35.30
CA THR A 86 -19.25 -53.57 36.22
C THR A 86 -19.21 -52.50 37.33
N ASP A 87 -20.25 -51.68 37.46
CA ASP A 87 -21.44 -51.96 38.31
C ASP A 87 -22.50 -50.84 38.19
N GLN A 88 -23.76 -51.25 37.98
CA GLN A 88 -25.03 -50.52 38.23
C GLN A 88 -25.49 -50.85 39.68
N PRO A 89 -26.62 -50.37 40.26
CA PRO A 89 -27.88 -49.84 39.68
C PRO A 89 -28.42 -48.53 40.35
N ALA A 90 -29.18 -47.67 39.67
CA ALA A 90 -30.64 -47.65 39.41
C ALA A 90 -31.56 -47.21 40.56
N ALA A 91 -32.36 -46.16 40.30
CA ALA A 91 -33.76 -45.90 40.69
C ALA A 91 -34.05 -44.40 40.45
N ALA A 92 -35.12 -43.85 39.87
CA ALA A 92 -36.46 -44.23 39.39
C ALA A 92 -37.46 -43.18 39.91
N ALA A 93 -38.48 -42.88 39.09
CA ALA A 93 -39.71 -42.11 39.36
C ALA A 93 -39.58 -40.56 39.42
N ALA A 94 -40.10 -39.77 38.48
CA ALA A 94 -41.49 -39.59 38.00
C ALA A 94 -42.39 -38.81 38.95
N ALA A 95 -42.80 -37.60 38.53
CA ALA A 95 -44.10 -37.01 38.85
C ALA A 95 -44.41 -35.86 37.88
N ALA A 96 -45.51 -36.00 37.14
CA ALA A 96 -46.15 -34.97 36.34
C ALA A 96 -47.20 -34.24 37.20
N VAL A 97 -47.41 -32.94 36.99
CA VAL A 97 -48.64 -32.24 37.38
C VAL A 97 -49.03 -31.23 36.28
N SER A 98 -50.34 -31.25 35.99
CA SER A 98 -51.06 -30.62 34.90
C SER A 98 -51.18 -29.10 34.91
N ALA A 99 -51.55 -28.63 33.71
CA ALA A 99 -51.88 -27.29 33.24
C ALA A 99 -52.81 -26.43 34.11
N THR A 100 -52.65 -25.11 33.98
CA THR A 100 -53.76 -24.16 33.79
C THR A 100 -53.31 -23.03 32.86
N ALA A 101 -54.14 -22.76 31.84
CA ALA A 101 -54.00 -21.65 30.92
C ALA A 101 -54.85 -20.47 31.43
N ALA A 102 -54.27 -19.27 31.47
CA ALA A 102 -54.99 -18.01 31.49
C ALA A 102 -54.15 -16.97 30.75
N GLY A 103 -54.70 -16.47 29.64
CA GLY A 103 -54.05 -15.49 28.78
C GLY A 103 -54.08 -14.08 29.37
N ALA A 104 -52.98 -13.36 29.20
CA ALA A 104 -52.96 -11.89 29.21
C ALA A 104 -51.86 -11.43 28.24
N ASN A 105 -52.25 -10.52 27.34
CA ASN A 105 -51.46 -9.95 26.25
C ASN A 105 -50.10 -9.41 26.73
N ALA A 106 -49.01 -9.95 26.18
CA ALA A 106 -47.70 -9.32 26.20
C ALA A 106 -47.14 -9.24 24.78
N ALA A 107 -46.80 -8.02 24.36
CA ALA A 107 -46.18 -7.71 23.07
C ALA A 107 -44.92 -8.55 22.83
N PRO A 108 -44.58 -8.88 21.56
CA PRO A 108 -43.43 -9.73 21.28
C PRO A 108 -42.14 -8.99 21.63
N VAL A 109 -41.51 -9.41 22.71
CA VAL A 109 -40.11 -9.11 23.02
C VAL A 109 -39.28 -9.66 21.85
N TRP A 110 -38.79 -8.76 21.01
CA TRP A 110 -37.74 -9.10 20.05
C TRP A 110 -36.53 -9.55 20.86
N LEU A 111 -36.32 -10.87 20.90
CA LEU A 111 -35.06 -11.48 21.31
C LEU A 111 -33.97 -10.87 20.44
N ALA A 112 -33.25 -9.90 21.01
CA ALA A 112 -32.02 -9.38 20.46
C ALA A 112 -31.11 -10.60 20.22
N LYS A 113 -30.95 -10.94 18.94
CA LYS A 113 -30.03 -11.97 18.49
C LYS A 113 -28.68 -11.55 19.03
N ALA A 114 -28.23 -12.21 20.11
CA ALA A 114 -26.96 -11.94 20.75
C ALA A 114 -25.91 -11.91 19.65
N ALA A 115 -25.36 -10.73 19.39
CA ALA A 115 -24.33 -10.56 18.39
C ALA A 115 -23.22 -11.54 18.77
N ARG A 116 -22.91 -12.49 17.88
CA ARG A 116 -21.71 -13.33 18.03
C ARG A 116 -20.57 -12.35 18.31
N PRO A 117 -19.71 -12.60 19.31
CA PRO A 117 -18.56 -11.74 19.55
C PRO A 117 -17.82 -11.60 18.22
N ALA A 118 -17.72 -10.36 17.73
CA ALA A 118 -17.01 -10.08 16.49
C ALA A 118 -15.62 -10.69 16.64
N ARG A 119 -15.20 -11.50 15.66
CA ARG A 119 -13.82 -11.98 15.64
C ARG A 119 -12.91 -10.76 15.76
N PRO A 120 -11.84 -10.80 16.58
CA PRO A 120 -10.88 -9.71 16.62
C PRO A 120 -10.44 -9.39 15.19
N GLU A 121 -10.71 -8.17 14.73
CA GLU A 121 -10.23 -7.73 13.43
C GLU A 121 -8.70 -7.71 13.49
N ASP A 122 -8.04 -8.29 12.48
CA ASP A 122 -6.60 -8.19 12.35
C ASP A 122 -6.21 -6.71 12.15
N PRO A 123 -5.47 -6.08 13.08
CA PRO A 123 -5.13 -4.65 13.01
C PRO A 123 -4.21 -4.31 11.82
N ASN A 124 -3.62 -5.33 11.18
CA ASN A 124 -2.78 -5.22 10.01
C ASN A 124 -3.50 -5.50 8.70
N LYS A 125 -4.79 -5.89 8.72
CA LYS A 125 -5.57 -6.08 7.52
C LYS A 125 -6.30 -4.80 7.12
N ARG A 126 -6.15 -4.41 5.86
CA ARG A 126 -6.78 -3.20 5.32
C ARG A 126 -8.09 -3.52 4.62
N VAL A 127 -9.14 -2.83 5.06
CA VAL A 127 -10.49 -2.93 4.51
C VAL A 127 -10.78 -1.71 3.66
N PHE A 128 -11.37 -1.94 2.49
CA PHE A 128 -11.75 -0.91 1.54
C PHE A 128 -13.27 -0.73 1.61
N ARG A 129 -13.73 0.47 1.97
CA ARG A 129 -15.15 0.77 2.17
C ARG A 129 -15.63 1.73 1.07
N PRO A 130 -16.36 1.25 0.04
CA PRO A 130 -16.89 2.10 -1.01
C PRO A 130 -18.13 2.86 -0.55
N TYR A 131 -18.25 4.12 -0.99
CA TYR A 131 -19.38 5.00 -0.75
C TYR A 131 -19.81 5.68 -2.05
N GLY A 132 -21.12 5.81 -2.26
CA GLY A 132 -21.71 6.51 -3.40
C GLY A 132 -22.25 5.62 -4.50
N SER A 133 -22.15 6.09 -5.75
CA SER A 133 -22.66 5.38 -6.93
C SER A 133 -21.81 4.13 -7.25
N ALA A 134 -22.19 3.39 -8.31
CA ALA A 134 -21.48 2.19 -8.75
C ALA A 134 -19.99 2.41 -9.06
N ALA A 135 -19.58 3.64 -9.42
CA ALA A 135 -18.18 4.00 -9.64
C ALA A 135 -17.42 4.35 -8.34
N ALA A 136 -18.11 4.36 -7.18
CA ALA A 136 -17.69 4.88 -5.89
C ALA A 136 -17.21 6.34 -5.93
N LEU A 137 -17.94 7.21 -5.23
CA LEU A 137 -17.51 8.60 -4.99
C LEU A 137 -16.25 8.64 -4.11
N PHE A 138 -16.16 7.70 -3.17
CA PHE A 138 -15.00 7.53 -2.31
C PHE A 138 -14.91 6.08 -1.82
N VAL A 139 -13.73 5.50 -1.87
CA VAL A 139 -13.41 4.19 -1.31
C VAL A 139 -12.40 4.42 -0.20
N GLN A 140 -12.88 4.41 1.04
CA GLN A 140 -12.02 4.65 2.19
C GLN A 140 -11.13 3.43 2.44
N MET A 141 -9.81 3.66 2.47
CA MET A 141 -8.84 2.68 2.99
C MET A 141 -8.58 2.94 4.47
N GLY A 142 -8.37 4.20 4.87
CA GLY A 142 -8.01 4.57 6.23
C GLY A 142 -8.33 6.02 6.60
N ALA A 143 -8.42 6.29 7.90
CA ALA A 143 -8.54 7.63 8.45
C ALA A 143 -7.68 7.75 9.70
N TYR A 144 -7.08 8.91 9.92
CA TYR A 144 -6.00 9.10 10.88
C TYR A 144 -6.09 10.44 11.58
N ARG A 145 -5.84 10.44 12.90
CA ARG A 145 -5.57 11.67 13.66
C ARG A 145 -4.20 12.21 13.26
N GLY A 146 -4.18 13.29 12.49
CA GLY A 146 -2.97 13.89 11.93
C GLY A 146 -2.28 14.90 12.86
N GLY A 147 -2.86 15.19 14.02
CA GLY A 147 -2.41 16.20 14.99
C GLY A 147 -3.53 16.59 15.95
N PRO A 148 -3.31 17.55 16.87
CA PRO A 148 -4.31 17.93 17.88
C PRO A 148 -5.65 18.42 17.29
N ARG A 149 -5.68 18.96 16.07
CA ARG A 149 -6.92 19.43 15.43
C ARG A 149 -7.08 18.98 13.97
N THR A 150 -6.25 18.05 13.52
CA THR A 150 -6.15 17.67 12.11
C THR A 150 -6.41 16.19 11.93
N PHE A 151 -7.07 15.85 10.83
CA PHE A 151 -7.37 14.47 10.43
C PHE A 151 -7.07 14.29 8.95
N ALA A 152 -6.61 13.10 8.56
CA ALA A 152 -6.39 12.72 7.17
C ALA A 152 -7.21 11.46 6.87
N ILE A 153 -7.99 11.49 5.79
CA ILE A 153 -8.71 10.34 5.27
C ILE A 153 -8.08 9.97 3.92
N VAL A 154 -7.65 8.73 3.79
CA VAL A 154 -6.93 8.20 2.63
C VAL A 154 -7.83 7.18 1.94
N GLY A 155 -8.01 7.35 0.64
CA GLY A 155 -8.86 6.47 -0.15
C GLY A 155 -8.63 6.60 -1.65
N LEU A 156 -9.44 5.85 -2.39
CA LEU A 156 -9.55 5.93 -3.84
C LEU A 156 -10.86 6.61 -4.22
N ALA A 157 -10.95 7.12 -5.43
CA ALA A 157 -12.20 7.58 -6.01
C ALA A 157 -12.19 7.36 -7.53
N SER A 158 -13.38 7.25 -8.12
CA SER A 158 -13.52 7.21 -9.59
C SER A 158 -12.77 8.37 -10.25
N LYS A 159 -11.79 8.06 -11.09
CA LYS A 159 -11.04 9.08 -11.85
C LYS A 159 -11.97 9.92 -12.75
N PRO A 160 -12.91 9.35 -13.54
CA PRO A 160 -13.88 10.14 -14.30
C PRO A 160 -14.66 11.14 -13.44
N THR A 161 -15.08 10.74 -12.22
CA THR A 161 -15.79 11.65 -11.31
C THR A 161 -14.93 12.85 -10.92
N HIS A 162 -13.62 12.65 -10.75
CA HIS A 162 -12.69 13.73 -10.43
C HIS A 162 -12.36 14.63 -11.63
N VAL A 163 -12.33 14.06 -12.84
CA VAL A 163 -12.07 14.81 -14.08
C VAL A 163 -13.27 15.68 -14.48
N PHE A 164 -14.49 15.15 -14.40
CA PHE A 164 -15.68 15.82 -14.92
C PHE A 164 -16.63 16.38 -13.85
N GLY A 165 -16.67 15.79 -12.65
CA GLY A 165 -17.67 16.08 -11.62
C GLY A 165 -17.31 17.20 -10.65
N THR A 166 -16.01 17.49 -10.45
CA THR A 166 -15.50 18.42 -9.41
C THR A 166 -15.94 18.09 -7.96
N PRO A 167 -15.75 16.84 -7.49
CA PRO A 167 -16.16 16.47 -6.14
C PRO A 167 -15.39 17.24 -5.07
N TYR A 168 -16.06 17.55 -3.96
CA TYR A 168 -15.48 18.27 -2.81
C TYR A 168 -15.96 17.68 -1.49
N PHE A 169 -15.28 18.01 -0.40
CA PHE A 169 -15.50 17.36 0.89
C PHE A 169 -15.67 18.38 2.01
N LYS A 170 -16.49 18.03 3.00
CA LYS A 170 -16.55 18.70 4.32
C LYS A 170 -16.38 17.66 5.41
N CYS A 171 -15.87 18.09 6.55
CA CYS A 171 -15.72 17.24 7.72
C CYS A 171 -16.54 17.78 8.88
N GLU A 172 -17.09 16.86 9.66
CA GLU A 172 -17.89 17.13 10.83
C GLU A 172 -17.38 16.26 11.97
N TRP A 173 -17.09 16.86 13.12
CA TRP A 173 -16.84 16.13 14.34
C TRP A 173 -18.12 16.07 15.15
N LEU A 174 -18.56 14.86 15.48
CA LEU A 174 -19.70 14.58 16.35
C LEU A 174 -19.16 14.04 17.68
N PRO A 175 -19.12 14.84 18.75
CA PRO A 175 -18.67 14.38 20.05
C PRO A 175 -19.64 13.34 20.63
N ASN A 176 -19.12 12.43 21.45
CA ASN A 176 -19.98 11.49 22.18
C ASN A 176 -20.91 12.25 23.15
N PRO A 177 -22.17 11.84 23.30
CA PRO A 177 -23.04 12.38 24.32
C PRO A 177 -22.44 12.09 25.71
N THR A 178 -22.41 13.10 26.57
CA THR A 178 -21.98 12.95 27.96
C THR A 178 -23.22 12.87 28.84
N ALA A 179 -23.26 11.92 29.78
CA ALA A 179 -24.42 11.74 30.66
C ALA A 179 -24.63 13.01 31.51
N GLY A 180 -25.84 13.57 31.47
CA GLY A 180 -26.20 14.77 32.24
C GLY A 180 -25.93 16.12 31.56
N ASP A 181 -25.23 16.13 30.41
CA ASP A 181 -24.98 17.35 29.61
C ASP A 181 -25.91 17.41 28.38
N PRO A 182 -26.27 18.62 27.91
CA PRO A 182 -26.96 18.76 26.62
C PRO A 182 -26.12 18.19 25.48
N SER A 183 -26.78 17.58 24.50
CA SER A 183 -26.12 16.96 23.34
C SER A 183 -25.09 17.91 22.72
N PRO A 184 -23.80 17.52 22.69
CA PRO A 184 -22.74 18.41 22.28
C PRO A 184 -22.90 18.78 20.79
N ARG A 185 -22.70 20.07 20.47
CA ARG A 185 -22.90 20.56 19.11
C ARG A 185 -21.81 20.02 18.17
N PRO A 186 -22.17 19.49 16.99
CA PRO A 186 -21.20 19.09 15.99
C PRO A 186 -20.38 20.29 15.51
N VAL A 187 -19.08 20.10 15.34
CA VAL A 187 -18.18 21.12 14.77
C VAL A 187 -17.90 20.76 13.32
N ARG A 188 -17.96 21.73 12.41
CA ARG A 188 -17.74 21.51 10.97
C ARG A 188 -16.54 22.28 10.47
N THR A 189 -15.86 21.72 9.48
CA THR A 189 -14.78 22.39 8.76
C THR A 189 -14.80 22.04 7.27
N LYS A 190 -14.23 22.92 6.44
CA LYS A 190 -13.97 22.60 5.04
C LYS A 190 -12.80 21.62 4.97
N ALA A 191 -12.88 20.65 4.08
CA ALA A 191 -11.77 19.73 3.85
C ALA A 191 -10.90 20.22 2.69
N TYR A 192 -9.61 19.94 2.76
CA TYR A 192 -8.69 20.11 1.65
C TYR A 192 -8.48 18.77 0.94
N LYS A 193 -8.74 18.73 -0.37
CA LYS A 193 -8.64 17.54 -1.21
C LYS A 193 -7.31 17.56 -1.96
N MET A 194 -6.56 16.47 -1.89
CA MET A 194 -5.29 16.28 -2.60
C MET A 194 -5.38 15.04 -3.50
N LEU A 195 -4.81 15.12 -4.70
CA LEU A 195 -4.66 14.00 -5.64
C LEU A 195 -3.15 13.73 -5.81
N PRO A 196 -2.54 12.92 -4.93
CA PRO A 196 -1.10 12.72 -4.90
C PRO A 196 -0.55 11.87 -6.05
N ASP A 197 -1.42 11.23 -6.82
CA ASP A 197 -1.04 10.37 -7.94
C ASP A 197 -0.78 11.13 -9.25
N TRP A 198 -0.86 12.47 -9.24
CA TRP A 198 -0.56 13.33 -10.39
C TRP A 198 -1.26 12.93 -11.71
N GLY A 199 -2.43 12.30 -11.62
CA GLY A 199 -3.19 11.86 -12.77
C GLY A 199 -2.77 10.49 -13.33
N TYR A 200 -1.81 9.79 -12.71
CA TYR A 200 -1.41 8.43 -13.06
C TYR A 200 -2.49 7.38 -12.75
N GLY A 201 -3.48 7.70 -11.90
CA GLY A 201 -4.60 6.80 -11.59
C GLY A 201 -5.25 6.23 -12.87
N ARG A 202 -5.78 5.01 -12.77
CA ARG A 202 -6.45 4.32 -13.89
C ARG A 202 -7.96 4.55 -13.81
N VAL A 203 -8.74 3.51 -13.50
CA VAL A 203 -10.17 3.64 -13.19
C VAL A 203 -10.34 4.45 -11.91
N TYR A 204 -9.47 4.19 -10.94
CA TYR A 204 -9.42 4.89 -9.66
C TYR A 204 -8.19 5.80 -9.55
N THR A 205 -8.39 6.96 -8.91
CA THR A 205 -7.36 7.92 -8.51
C THR A 205 -7.26 7.97 -7.00
N VAL A 206 -6.09 8.29 -6.47
CA VAL A 206 -5.87 8.44 -5.03
C VAL A 206 -6.39 9.78 -4.56
N VAL A 207 -7.10 9.78 -3.44
CA VAL A 207 -7.64 10.99 -2.81
C VAL A 207 -7.22 11.01 -1.34
N VAL A 208 -6.55 12.08 -0.94
CA VAL A 208 -6.29 12.40 0.47
C VAL A 208 -7.15 13.59 0.86
N VAL A 209 -8.01 13.41 1.86
CA VAL A 209 -8.89 14.44 2.42
C VAL A 209 -8.32 14.87 3.77
N ASN A 210 -7.85 16.10 3.85
CA ASN A 210 -7.33 16.69 5.09
C ASN A 210 -8.39 17.61 5.73
N CYS A 211 -8.81 17.28 6.95
CA CYS A 211 -9.72 18.07 7.76
C CYS A 211 -8.92 18.82 8.83
N THR A 212 -9.08 20.13 8.95
CA THR A 212 -8.45 20.91 10.01
C THR A 212 -9.51 21.72 10.74
N PHE A 213 -9.72 21.41 12.02
CA PHE A 213 -10.69 22.10 12.86
C PHE A 213 -10.10 23.38 13.47
N PRO A 214 -10.92 24.36 13.87
CA PRO A 214 -10.43 25.58 14.53
C PRO A 214 -9.66 25.30 15.82
N SER A 215 -10.14 24.33 16.61
CA SER A 215 -9.54 23.85 17.86
C SER A 215 -9.57 22.31 17.90
N ASN A 216 -8.92 21.70 18.90
CA ASN A 216 -9.01 20.25 19.13
C ASN A 216 -10.47 19.86 19.43
N PRO A 217 -11.14 19.09 18.53
CA PRO A 217 -12.55 18.81 18.69
C PRO A 217 -12.84 17.71 19.73
N ASN A 218 -11.80 17.00 20.22
CA ASN A 218 -11.86 16.01 21.29
C ASN A 218 -10.96 16.39 22.49
N ALA A 219 -10.87 17.68 22.83
CA ALA A 219 -9.96 18.16 23.88
C ALA A 219 -10.24 17.57 25.27
N ARG A 220 -11.51 17.24 25.57
CA ARG A 220 -11.92 16.60 26.84
C ARG A 220 -11.74 15.08 26.84
N ASN A 221 -11.24 14.51 25.74
CA ASN A 221 -11.05 13.08 25.56
C ASN A 221 -12.32 12.24 25.82
N ALA A 222 -13.50 12.81 25.57
CA ALA A 222 -14.80 12.14 25.73
C ALA A 222 -15.10 11.17 24.57
N GLY A 223 -14.27 11.20 23.52
CA GLY A 223 -14.47 10.43 22.30
C GLY A 223 -15.48 11.09 21.35
N GLY A 224 -15.60 10.51 20.18
CA GLY A 224 -16.50 11.02 19.14
C GLY A 224 -16.19 10.43 17.77
N LYS A 225 -16.93 10.91 16.78
CA LYS A 225 -16.88 10.42 15.40
C LYS A 225 -16.51 11.55 14.45
N LEU A 226 -15.53 11.30 13.59
CA LEU A 226 -15.26 12.10 12.42
C LEU A 226 -16.14 11.62 11.28
N LEU A 227 -17.02 12.48 10.79
CA LEU A 227 -17.84 12.24 9.62
C LEU A 227 -17.31 13.03 8.42
N VAL A 228 -17.35 12.37 7.26
CA VAL A 228 -17.04 12.99 5.97
C VAL A 228 -18.33 13.15 5.18
N HIS A 229 -18.50 14.35 4.62
CA HIS A 229 -19.56 14.69 3.68
C HIS A 229 -18.90 14.84 2.30
N ALA A 230 -19.03 13.81 1.46
CA ALA A 230 -18.46 13.76 0.12
C ALA A 230 -19.49 14.20 -0.91
N TYR A 231 -19.30 15.38 -1.51
CA TYR A 231 -20.22 15.94 -2.50
C TYR A 231 -19.81 15.53 -3.90
N TYR A 232 -20.79 15.20 -4.74
CA TYR A 232 -20.55 14.75 -6.12
C TYR A 232 -20.01 15.86 -7.03
N SER A 233 -20.44 17.11 -6.80
CA SER A 233 -20.07 18.25 -7.63
C SER A 233 -20.31 19.57 -6.92
N THR A 234 -19.55 20.61 -7.26
CA THR A 234 -19.81 21.99 -6.82
C THR A 234 -21.16 22.53 -7.30
N ALA A 235 -21.71 21.99 -8.39
CA ALA A 235 -23.03 22.37 -8.92
C ALA A 235 -24.21 21.63 -8.23
N SER A 236 -23.94 20.62 -7.39
CA SER A 236 -24.97 19.81 -6.74
C SER A 236 -24.80 19.82 -5.22
N ARG A 237 -25.92 19.80 -4.51
CA ARG A 237 -25.94 19.61 -3.05
C ARG A 237 -26.03 18.13 -2.65
N ARG A 238 -26.04 17.19 -3.60
CA ARG A 238 -26.03 15.75 -3.32
C ARG A 238 -24.68 15.34 -2.73
N TYR A 239 -24.71 14.57 -1.65
CA TYR A 239 -23.52 14.05 -0.99
C TYR A 239 -23.76 12.69 -0.36
N GLU A 240 -22.66 11.97 -0.16
CA GLU A 240 -22.59 10.81 0.72
C GLU A 240 -22.08 11.24 2.10
N ARG A 241 -22.64 10.66 3.17
CA ARG A 241 -22.23 10.90 4.55
C ARG A 241 -21.83 9.61 5.22
N PHE A 242 -20.60 9.54 5.72
CA PHE A 242 -20.09 8.34 6.37
C PHE A 242 -19.16 8.67 7.54
N VAL A 243 -19.04 7.73 8.48
CA VAL A 243 -18.09 7.81 9.59
C VAL A 243 -16.72 7.39 9.06
N ALA A 244 -15.76 8.30 9.09
CA ALA A 244 -14.39 8.03 8.66
C ALA A 244 -13.52 7.49 9.79
N LEU A 245 -13.64 8.05 10.99
CA LEU A 245 -12.86 7.66 12.17
C LEU A 245 -13.75 7.76 13.42
N GLU A 246 -13.55 6.87 14.38
CA GLU A 246 -14.11 6.96 15.72
C GLU A 246 -12.98 6.95 16.74
N GLU A 247 -13.02 7.89 17.69
CA GLU A 247 -12.13 7.90 18.85
C GLU A 247 -12.92 7.48 20.08
N ALA A 248 -12.41 6.48 20.80
CA ALA A 248 -12.99 6.05 22.06
C ALA A 248 -12.72 7.09 23.17
N PRO A 249 -13.59 7.19 24.20
CA PRO A 249 -13.27 7.96 25.40
C PRO A 249 -11.90 7.53 25.97
N GLY A 250 -11.07 8.49 26.34
CA GLY A 250 -9.72 8.25 26.89
C GLY A 250 -8.62 7.95 25.86
N SER A 251 -8.95 7.70 24.59
CA SER A 251 -7.98 7.27 23.57
C SER A 251 -7.11 8.38 22.97
N TYR A 252 -7.53 9.65 23.09
CA TYR A 252 -6.76 10.78 22.60
C TYR A 252 -5.56 11.06 23.51
N ASP A 253 -4.37 11.12 22.92
CA ASP A 253 -3.12 11.44 23.60
C ASP A 253 -2.38 12.51 22.81
N GLU A 254 -2.30 13.70 23.38
CA GLU A 254 -1.64 14.85 22.75
C GLU A 254 -0.12 14.70 22.69
N SER A 255 0.48 13.95 23.63
CA SER A 255 1.93 13.78 23.71
C SER A 255 2.50 13.09 22.46
N ARG A 256 1.69 12.25 21.79
CA ARG A 256 2.06 11.55 20.55
C ARG A 256 2.38 12.47 19.38
N PHE A 257 1.98 13.74 19.42
CA PHE A 257 2.23 14.71 18.33
C PHE A 257 3.51 15.51 18.52
N SER A 258 4.28 15.24 19.58
CA SER A 258 5.53 15.92 19.89
C SER A 258 6.66 14.90 20.13
N PRO A 259 7.93 15.26 19.88
CA PRO A 259 9.06 14.44 20.28
C PRO A 259 9.12 14.25 21.81
N PRO A 260 9.77 13.17 22.31
CA PRO A 260 10.49 12.15 21.56
C PRO A 260 9.57 11.13 20.89
N PHE A 261 9.79 10.87 19.60
CA PHE A 261 9.05 9.83 18.88
C PHE A 261 9.58 8.44 19.19
N GLN A 262 8.77 7.41 18.90
CA GLN A 262 9.14 6.02 19.13
C GLN A 262 10.41 5.63 18.35
N TYR A 263 10.49 6.04 17.08
CA TYR A 263 11.58 5.70 16.18
C TYR A 263 12.41 6.93 15.77
N ASP A 264 13.66 6.71 15.43
CA ASP A 264 14.47 7.70 14.72
C ASP A 264 14.13 7.67 13.23
N TYR A 265 13.98 6.46 12.68
CA TYR A 265 13.78 6.24 11.26
C TYR A 265 12.67 5.24 10.98
N LEU A 266 11.74 5.60 10.11
CA LEU A 266 10.69 4.73 9.61
C LEU A 266 10.91 4.46 8.12
N TYR A 267 10.64 3.25 7.68
CA TYR A 267 10.47 2.92 6.27
C TYR A 267 8.99 2.71 5.95
N CYS A 268 8.51 3.39 4.90
CA CYS A 268 7.20 3.19 4.32
C CYS A 268 7.37 2.70 2.88
N GLY A 269 7.17 1.39 2.66
CA GLY A 269 7.31 0.78 1.34
C GLY A 269 6.04 0.86 0.50
N SER A 270 6.21 0.83 -0.82
CA SER A 270 5.15 0.60 -1.79
C SER A 270 4.57 -0.83 -1.70
N SER A 271 3.53 -1.10 -2.49
CA SER A 271 2.88 -2.42 -2.57
C SER A 271 3.87 -3.52 -2.97
N LEU A 272 3.88 -4.62 -2.22
CA LEU A 272 4.62 -5.85 -2.51
C LEU A 272 3.72 -6.83 -3.26
N TYR A 273 4.04 -7.12 -4.51
CA TYR A 273 3.23 -7.96 -5.40
C TYR A 273 4.13 -8.87 -6.26
N GLY A 274 3.51 -9.84 -6.94
CA GLY A 274 4.23 -10.80 -7.80
C GLY A 274 5.04 -11.81 -7.00
N ASN A 275 6.04 -12.43 -7.62
CA ASN A 275 6.87 -13.44 -6.97
C ASN A 275 8.13 -12.79 -6.38
N LEU A 276 8.12 -12.54 -5.07
CA LEU A 276 9.29 -11.98 -4.38
C LEU A 276 10.26 -13.07 -3.95
N SER A 277 11.55 -12.84 -4.18
CA SER A 277 12.61 -13.73 -3.70
C SER A 277 12.85 -13.55 -2.20
N ALA A 278 12.58 -14.60 -1.43
CA ALA A 278 12.80 -14.61 0.03
C ALA A 278 14.26 -14.29 0.40
N SER A 279 15.24 -14.76 -0.38
CA SER A 279 16.65 -14.46 -0.15
C SER A 279 16.95 -12.97 -0.32
N ARG A 280 16.39 -12.33 -1.36
CA ARG A 280 16.55 -10.90 -1.63
C ARG A 280 15.85 -10.03 -0.58
N VAL A 281 14.66 -10.44 -0.13
CA VAL A 281 13.95 -9.76 0.97
C VAL A 281 14.74 -9.86 2.28
N ARG A 282 15.29 -11.04 2.59
CA ARG A 282 16.10 -11.28 3.80
C ARG A 282 17.31 -10.35 3.87
N GLU A 283 18.11 -10.30 2.81
CA GLU A 283 19.29 -9.42 2.78
C GLU A 283 18.90 -7.93 2.84
N TRP A 284 17.80 -7.53 2.20
CA TRP A 284 17.32 -6.15 2.20
C TRP A 284 16.92 -5.70 3.60
N VAL A 285 16.14 -6.51 4.33
CA VAL A 285 15.70 -6.14 5.70
C VAL A 285 16.87 -6.16 6.67
N ALA A 286 17.77 -7.15 6.57
CA ALA A 286 18.96 -7.22 7.42
C ALA A 286 19.89 -6.01 7.20
N TYR A 287 20.11 -5.65 5.93
CA TYR A 287 20.89 -4.47 5.55
C TYR A 287 20.29 -3.20 6.16
N HIS A 288 19.00 -2.94 5.91
CA HIS A 288 18.41 -1.67 6.31
C HIS A 288 18.15 -1.59 7.81
N ALA A 289 17.84 -2.71 8.48
CA ALA A 289 17.74 -2.76 9.93
C ALA A 289 19.05 -2.37 10.59
N ARG A 290 20.19 -2.75 10.00
CA ARG A 290 21.49 -2.31 10.47
C ARG A 290 21.75 -0.84 10.11
N PHE A 291 21.55 -0.46 8.85
CA PHE A 291 21.83 0.87 8.32
C PHE A 291 21.07 1.98 9.07
N LEU A 292 19.77 1.77 9.31
CA LEU A 292 18.91 2.71 10.03
C LEU A 292 19.05 2.58 11.55
N GLY A 293 19.83 1.64 12.07
CA GLY A 293 20.07 1.48 13.51
C GLY A 293 18.90 0.89 14.30
N PRO A 294 19.04 0.79 15.63
CA PRO A 294 18.15 0.00 16.50
C PRO A 294 16.77 0.61 16.73
N ARG A 295 16.63 1.94 16.59
CA ARG A 295 15.36 2.66 16.72
C ARG A 295 14.70 2.91 15.37
N SER A 296 14.72 1.90 14.51
CA SER A 296 14.04 1.94 13.22
C SER A 296 12.86 0.97 13.13
N HIS A 297 11.95 1.22 12.21
CA HIS A 297 10.81 0.33 11.97
C HIS A 297 10.43 0.30 10.49
N PHE A 298 10.04 -0.87 10.01
CA PHE A 298 9.76 -1.13 8.60
C PHE A 298 8.30 -1.51 8.41
N VAL A 299 7.59 -0.78 7.58
CA VAL A 299 6.19 -1.08 7.23
C VAL A 299 6.15 -1.59 5.79
N LEU A 300 5.82 -2.87 5.65
CA LEU A 300 5.69 -3.58 4.38
C LEU A 300 4.21 -3.81 4.08
N HIS A 301 3.80 -3.71 2.82
CA HIS A 301 2.39 -3.83 2.42
C HIS A 301 2.21 -4.99 1.43
N ASP A 302 1.59 -6.07 1.87
CA ASP A 302 1.34 -7.26 1.07
C ASP A 302 0.15 -7.06 0.13
N ALA A 303 0.43 -6.86 -1.15
CA ALA A 303 -0.53 -6.86 -2.25
C ALA A 303 -0.58 -8.23 -2.96
N GLY A 304 -0.22 -9.30 -2.26
CA GLY A 304 -0.15 -10.67 -2.78
C GLY A 304 1.27 -11.13 -3.12
N GLY A 305 2.30 -10.34 -2.80
CA GLY A 305 3.70 -10.66 -3.07
C GLY A 305 4.42 -11.42 -1.97
N ILE A 306 3.85 -11.47 -0.75
CA ILE A 306 4.47 -12.17 0.37
C ILE A 306 4.03 -13.65 0.35
N SER A 307 4.89 -14.50 -0.23
CA SER A 307 4.76 -15.96 -0.18
C SER A 307 5.08 -16.52 1.23
N PRO A 308 4.79 -17.80 1.51
CA PRO A 308 5.19 -18.44 2.78
C PRO A 308 6.70 -18.34 3.06
N GLU A 309 7.55 -18.43 2.04
CA GLU A 309 9.00 -18.31 2.15
C GLU A 309 9.43 -16.88 2.50
N VAL A 310 8.80 -15.89 1.86
CA VAL A 310 9.03 -14.47 2.18
C VAL A 310 8.54 -14.16 3.60
N LYS A 311 7.40 -14.71 3.98
CA LYS A 311 6.89 -14.60 5.35
C LYS A 311 7.86 -15.21 6.36
N ALA A 312 8.45 -16.36 6.06
CA ALA A 312 9.41 -17.02 6.94
C ALA A 312 10.65 -16.16 7.22
N VAL A 313 11.11 -15.35 6.26
CA VAL A 313 12.25 -14.43 6.47
C VAL A 313 11.84 -13.14 7.19
N LEU A 314 10.59 -12.70 7.06
CA LEU A 314 10.08 -11.48 7.73
C LEU A 314 9.64 -11.74 9.18
N ASP A 315 9.08 -12.92 9.46
CA ASP A 315 8.51 -13.29 10.76
C ASP A 315 9.47 -13.08 11.97
N PRO A 316 10.78 -13.40 11.89
CA PRO A 316 11.73 -13.07 12.95
C PRO A 316 11.80 -11.57 13.25
N TRP A 317 11.79 -10.72 12.22
CA TRP A 317 11.82 -9.27 12.37
C TRP A 317 10.49 -8.72 12.90
N VAL A 318 9.37 -9.33 12.52
CA VAL A 318 8.05 -9.01 13.09
C VAL A 318 8.04 -9.32 14.59
N ARG A 319 8.50 -10.50 15.01
CA ARG A 319 8.61 -10.87 16.43
C ARG A 319 9.56 -9.97 17.20
N ALA A 320 10.63 -9.48 16.56
CA ALA A 320 11.54 -8.51 17.15
C ALA A 320 10.96 -7.08 17.23
N GLY A 321 9.73 -6.83 16.76
CA GLY A 321 9.10 -5.51 16.74
C GLY A 321 9.70 -4.54 15.71
N ARG A 322 10.50 -5.06 14.77
CA ARG A 322 11.24 -4.26 13.77
C ARG A 322 10.45 -4.10 12.48
N VAL A 323 9.57 -5.04 12.15
CA VAL A 323 8.77 -5.05 10.92
C VAL A 323 7.28 -5.14 11.26
N THR A 324 6.45 -4.38 10.53
CA THR A 324 5.01 -4.59 10.43
C THR A 324 4.69 -4.96 8.99
N VAL A 325 3.89 -6.01 8.80
CA VAL A 325 3.34 -6.40 7.49
C VAL A 325 1.85 -6.05 7.48
N GLN A 326 1.42 -5.21 6.55
CA GLN A 326 0.02 -4.84 6.32
C GLN A 326 -0.55 -5.67 5.16
N ASP A 327 -1.62 -6.42 5.39
CA ASP A 327 -2.39 -7.07 4.31
C ASP A 327 -3.24 -6.02 3.60
N ILE A 328 -2.92 -5.77 2.32
CA ILE A 328 -3.65 -4.85 1.46
C ILE A 328 -4.25 -5.55 0.25
N ARG A 329 -4.36 -6.88 0.22
CA ARG A 329 -4.76 -7.66 -0.98
C ARG A 329 -6.12 -7.24 -1.55
N ALA A 330 -7.04 -6.78 -0.71
CA ALA A 330 -8.35 -6.25 -1.12
C ALA A 330 -8.27 -5.03 -2.05
N GLN A 331 -7.11 -4.35 -2.13
CA GLN A 331 -6.88 -3.26 -3.08
C GLN A 331 -7.06 -3.68 -4.54
N ALA A 332 -6.90 -4.98 -4.86
CA ALA A 332 -7.01 -5.50 -6.21
C ALA A 332 -8.41 -5.31 -6.84
N GLU A 333 -9.45 -5.07 -6.04
CA GLU A 333 -10.80 -4.73 -6.53
C GLU A 333 -10.86 -3.34 -7.19
N TYR A 334 -9.88 -2.47 -6.92
CA TYR A 334 -9.87 -1.08 -7.36
C TYR A 334 -8.67 -0.81 -8.26
N ASP A 335 -8.89 -0.83 -9.57
CA ASP A 335 -7.83 -0.62 -10.57
C ASP A 335 -7.29 0.83 -10.55
N GLY A 336 -6.18 1.01 -9.81
CA GLY A 336 -5.38 2.23 -9.79
C GLY A 336 -3.97 2.01 -10.33
N TYR A 337 -3.10 2.99 -10.13
CA TYR A 337 -1.74 2.92 -10.67
C TYR A 337 -0.85 1.96 -9.87
N TYR A 338 -0.24 0.99 -10.55
CA TYR A 338 0.84 0.13 -10.05
C TYR A 338 0.53 -0.46 -8.67
N TYR A 339 -0.51 -1.31 -8.60
CA TYR A 339 -1.02 -1.92 -7.36
C TYR A 339 -1.34 -0.89 -6.27
N ASN A 340 -1.92 0.25 -6.67
CA ASN A 340 -2.30 1.35 -5.80
C ASN A 340 -1.14 1.91 -4.96
N GLN A 341 0.09 1.92 -5.47
CA GLN A 341 1.27 2.37 -4.69
C GLN A 341 1.11 3.77 -4.08
N PHE A 342 0.50 4.72 -4.79
CA PHE A 342 0.24 6.07 -4.27
C PHE A 342 -0.73 6.05 -3.08
N LEU A 343 -1.70 5.15 -3.06
CA LEU A 343 -2.62 4.98 -1.94
C LEU A 343 -1.86 4.46 -0.72
N VAL A 344 -1.04 3.43 -0.95
CA VAL A 344 -0.31 2.71 0.09
C VAL A 344 0.73 3.58 0.79
N VAL A 345 1.50 4.38 0.05
CA VAL A 345 2.47 5.30 0.66
C VAL A 345 1.78 6.40 1.49
N ASN A 346 0.57 6.84 1.09
CA ASN A 346 -0.21 7.81 1.87
C ASN A 346 -0.87 7.18 3.11
N ASP A 347 -1.30 5.93 3.00
CA ASP A 347 -1.79 5.16 4.13
C ASP A 347 -0.71 5.03 5.23
N CYS A 348 0.50 4.63 4.83
CA CYS A 348 1.65 4.52 5.73
C CYS A 348 2.06 5.88 6.30
N LEU A 349 2.17 6.91 5.45
CA LEU A 349 2.48 8.29 5.88
C LEU A 349 1.56 8.73 7.02
N HIS A 350 0.24 8.57 6.86
CA HIS A 350 -0.71 9.11 7.82
C HIS A 350 -0.87 8.22 9.06
N ARG A 351 -0.73 6.89 8.93
CA ARG A 351 -0.72 5.96 10.06
C ARG A 351 0.47 6.21 11.00
N TYR A 352 1.63 6.55 10.44
CA TYR A 352 2.88 6.71 11.18
C TYR A 352 3.42 8.14 11.19
N ARG A 353 2.57 9.14 10.92
CA ARG A 353 2.95 10.55 10.73
C ARG A 353 3.80 11.12 11.87
N HIS A 354 3.55 10.65 13.08
CA HIS A 354 4.22 11.07 14.32
C HIS A 354 4.89 9.88 15.05
N ALA A 355 5.32 8.86 14.30
CA ALA A 355 6.01 7.70 14.88
C ALA A 355 7.54 7.81 14.82
N ALA A 356 8.08 8.67 13.94
CA ALA A 356 9.52 8.78 13.72
C ALA A 356 10.01 10.21 13.45
N ASN A 357 11.31 10.45 13.68
CA ASN A 357 11.96 11.70 13.29
C ASN A 357 11.98 11.86 11.76
N TRP A 358 12.30 10.79 11.04
CA TRP A 358 12.33 10.73 9.58
C TRP A 358 11.65 9.49 9.02
N THR A 359 10.95 9.64 7.91
CA THR A 359 10.33 8.54 7.15
C THR A 359 10.95 8.46 5.76
N PHE A 360 11.42 7.29 5.37
CA PHE A 360 12.02 6.99 4.09
C PHE A 360 11.04 6.26 3.17
N PHE A 361 11.09 6.60 1.88
CA PHE A 361 10.32 5.98 0.80
C PHE A 361 11.29 5.55 -0.30
N PHE A 362 11.51 4.25 -0.40
CA PHE A 362 12.34 3.57 -1.40
C PHE A 362 11.82 2.14 -1.60
N ASP A 363 12.33 1.44 -2.59
CA ASP A 363 11.84 0.13 -3.00
C ASP A 363 12.68 -1.01 -2.40
N VAL A 364 12.14 -2.24 -2.41
CA VAL A 364 12.78 -3.42 -1.81
C VAL A 364 13.94 -4.01 -2.63
N ASP A 365 14.23 -3.44 -3.79
CA ASP A 365 15.40 -3.69 -4.61
C ASP A 365 16.43 -2.53 -4.58
N GLU A 366 16.25 -1.58 -3.67
CA GLU A 366 17.10 -0.41 -3.50
C GLU A 366 17.80 -0.43 -2.12
N TYR A 367 19.10 -0.09 -2.11
CA TYR A 367 19.94 -0.13 -0.91
C TYR A 367 20.55 1.23 -0.61
N LEU A 368 20.12 1.86 0.48
CA LEU A 368 20.67 3.14 0.94
C LEU A 368 22.15 3.02 1.25
N TYR A 369 22.98 4.00 0.88
CA TYR A 369 24.42 3.96 1.09
C TYR A 369 24.99 5.34 1.41
N LEU A 370 25.91 5.38 2.35
CA LEU A 370 26.64 6.59 2.77
C LEU A 370 28.08 6.54 2.25
N PRO A 371 28.47 7.49 1.39
CA PRO A 371 29.85 7.58 0.91
C PRO A 371 30.83 7.92 2.03
N ASN A 372 32.12 7.62 1.81
CA ASN A 372 33.24 8.10 2.64
C ASN A 372 33.17 7.69 4.13
N GLY A 373 32.42 6.63 4.47
CA GLY A 373 32.32 6.14 5.85
C GLY A 373 31.53 7.04 6.80
N GLN A 374 30.73 7.97 6.29
CA GLN A 374 29.89 8.85 7.10
C GLN A 374 28.84 8.08 7.91
N LYS A 375 28.42 8.65 9.05
CA LYS A 375 27.31 8.11 9.85
C LYS A 375 25.98 8.71 9.41
N LEU A 376 24.91 7.91 9.44
CA LEU A 376 23.57 8.38 9.07
C LEU A 376 23.12 9.58 9.90
N ALA A 377 23.41 9.58 11.21
CA ALA A 377 23.08 10.68 12.10
C ALA A 377 23.74 12.01 11.69
N GLU A 378 24.97 11.98 11.17
CA GLU A 378 25.69 13.17 10.71
C GLU A 378 25.04 13.73 9.43
N VAL A 379 24.75 12.85 8.46
CA VAL A 379 24.08 13.23 7.21
C VAL A 379 22.68 13.79 7.48
N ILE A 380 21.92 13.14 8.36
CA ILE A 380 20.59 13.61 8.77
C ILE A 380 20.68 14.92 9.55
N GLY A 381 21.72 15.11 10.38
CA GLY A 381 21.99 16.37 11.05
C GLY A 381 22.17 17.53 10.06
N GLN A 382 22.95 17.32 8.99
CA GLN A 382 23.13 18.30 7.91
C GLN A 382 21.83 18.60 7.15
N LEU A 383 20.91 17.63 7.08
CA LEU A 383 19.63 17.74 6.36
C LEU A 383 18.45 18.14 7.27
N SER A 384 18.68 18.34 8.57
CA SER A 384 17.64 18.61 9.58
C SER A 384 16.81 19.87 9.33
N GLY A 385 17.40 20.87 8.66
CA GLY A 385 16.72 22.11 8.24
C GLY A 385 15.74 21.94 7.08
N TYR A 386 15.60 20.74 6.52
CA TYR A 386 14.67 20.42 5.45
C TYR A 386 13.55 19.49 5.95
N SER A 387 12.35 19.67 5.44
CA SER A 387 11.23 18.73 5.62
C SER A 387 11.32 17.54 4.68
N GLN A 388 12.07 17.65 3.58
CA GLN A 388 12.27 16.60 2.59
C GLN A 388 13.64 16.73 1.92
N PHE A 389 14.29 15.60 1.67
CA PHE A 389 15.40 15.50 0.73
C PHE A 389 15.23 14.29 -0.17
N THR A 390 15.64 14.42 -1.43
CA THR A 390 15.74 13.28 -2.35
C THR A 390 17.12 12.63 -2.26
N ILE A 391 17.24 11.37 -2.67
CA ILE A 391 18.44 10.55 -2.58
C ILE A 391 18.91 10.22 -4.00
N GLU A 392 20.21 10.29 -4.23
CA GLU A 392 20.82 10.03 -5.54
C GLU A 392 20.79 8.54 -5.89
N GLN A 393 20.51 8.20 -7.16
CA GLN A 393 20.45 6.82 -7.62
C GLN A 393 21.77 6.35 -8.25
N ASN A 394 22.23 5.18 -7.81
CA ASN A 394 23.27 4.36 -8.44
C ASN A 394 22.65 3.07 -9.03
N PRO A 395 22.26 3.03 -10.32
CA PRO A 395 21.76 1.83 -10.95
C PRO A 395 22.86 0.80 -11.08
N MET A 396 22.53 -0.41 -10.66
CA MET A 396 23.36 -1.59 -10.78
C MET A 396 22.81 -2.47 -11.89
N SER A 397 23.70 -3.24 -12.52
CA SER A 397 23.26 -4.36 -13.34
C SER A 397 22.51 -5.36 -12.44
N SER A 398 21.39 -5.87 -12.94
CA SER A 398 20.65 -6.97 -12.32
C SER A 398 21.02 -8.34 -12.91
N LYS A 399 22.07 -8.40 -13.76
CA LYS A 399 22.48 -9.61 -14.50
C LYS A 399 23.98 -9.91 -14.42
N LEU A 400 24.82 -8.87 -14.40
CA LEU A 400 26.28 -9.01 -14.48
C LEU A 400 26.88 -9.40 -13.12
N CYS A 401 27.70 -10.44 -13.15
CA CYS A 401 28.50 -10.89 -12.02
C CYS A 401 29.97 -11.05 -12.41
N LEU A 402 30.85 -11.05 -11.42
CA LEU A 402 32.28 -11.17 -11.64
C LEU A 402 32.65 -12.62 -12.00
N GLN A 403 33.38 -12.84 -13.08
CA GLN A 403 33.97 -14.14 -13.35
C GLN A 403 35.19 -14.34 -12.44
N ASP A 404 35.00 -15.10 -11.37
CA ASP A 404 36.05 -15.41 -10.39
C ASP A 404 35.89 -16.85 -9.91
N PRO A 405 36.75 -17.77 -10.38
CA PRO A 405 36.69 -19.20 -10.02
C PRO A 405 36.88 -19.48 -8.53
N SER A 406 37.45 -18.55 -7.77
CA SER A 406 37.64 -18.72 -6.32
C SER A 406 36.36 -18.46 -5.52
N ARG A 407 35.35 -17.83 -6.13
CA ARG A 407 34.12 -17.43 -5.43
C ARG A 407 33.09 -18.54 -5.43
N ASN A 408 32.46 -18.69 -4.27
CA ASN A 408 31.28 -19.54 -4.13
C ASN A 408 30.00 -18.68 -4.10
N TYR A 409 29.48 -18.40 -5.29
CA TYR A 409 28.25 -17.60 -5.47
C TYR A 409 27.04 -18.17 -4.72
N SER A 410 26.96 -19.47 -4.48
CA SER A 410 25.82 -20.06 -3.75
C SER A 410 25.68 -19.56 -2.29
N ARG A 411 26.76 -19.04 -1.69
CA ARG A 411 26.80 -18.54 -0.30
C ARG A 411 26.71 -17.02 -0.19
N GLU A 412 26.66 -16.34 -1.32
CA GLU A 412 26.62 -14.88 -1.40
C GLU A 412 25.18 -14.37 -1.55
N TRP A 413 24.91 -13.21 -0.96
CA TRP A 413 23.70 -12.42 -1.17
C TRP A 413 23.78 -11.67 -2.49
N GLY A 414 22.65 -11.31 -3.10
CA GLY A 414 22.66 -10.73 -4.44
C GLY A 414 23.41 -9.40 -4.54
N PHE A 415 23.44 -8.55 -3.51
CA PHE A 415 24.28 -7.32 -3.54
C PHE A 415 25.79 -7.61 -3.46
N GLU A 416 26.21 -8.80 -3.03
CA GLU A 416 27.62 -9.26 -3.10
C GLU A 416 28.01 -9.72 -4.52
N LYS A 417 27.01 -10.15 -5.30
CA LYS A 417 27.19 -10.71 -6.63
C LYS A 417 27.13 -9.64 -7.72
N LEU A 418 26.10 -8.80 -7.64
CA LEU A 418 25.77 -7.76 -8.61
C LEU A 418 26.64 -6.52 -8.38
N VAL A 419 27.90 -6.57 -8.80
CA VAL A 419 28.92 -5.56 -8.47
C VAL A 419 29.28 -4.64 -9.65
N PHE A 420 28.37 -4.49 -10.60
CA PHE A 420 28.57 -3.67 -11.79
C PHE A 420 27.59 -2.50 -11.82
N ARG A 421 28.12 -1.28 -11.65
CA ARG A 421 27.34 -0.04 -11.64
C ARG A 421 27.28 0.61 -13.02
N ASN A 422 26.10 1.04 -13.43
CA ASN A 422 25.92 1.82 -14.65
C ASN A 422 26.66 3.17 -14.53
N SER A 423 27.60 3.42 -15.46
CA SER A 423 28.49 4.60 -15.45
C SER A 423 28.01 5.78 -16.31
N ILE A 424 26.83 5.68 -16.91
CA ILE A 424 26.25 6.78 -17.69
C ILE A 424 25.95 7.96 -16.75
N THR A 425 26.40 9.15 -17.12
CA THR A 425 26.19 10.41 -16.40
C THR A 425 25.22 11.31 -17.15
N LYS A 426 24.74 12.39 -16.49
CA LYS A 426 23.83 13.40 -17.07
C LYS A 426 22.47 12.87 -17.56
N VAL A 427 22.05 11.70 -17.08
CA VAL A 427 20.71 11.16 -17.33
C VAL A 427 19.80 11.52 -16.16
N ARG A 428 18.57 11.94 -16.48
CA ARG A 428 17.53 12.13 -15.46
C ARG A 428 17.17 10.75 -14.91
N ARG A 429 17.37 10.58 -13.61
CA ARG A 429 17.06 9.37 -12.88
C ARG A 429 15.94 9.62 -11.90
N ASP A 430 15.14 8.58 -11.69
CA ASP A 430 14.18 8.56 -10.60
C ASP A 430 14.93 8.74 -9.29
N ARG A 431 14.22 9.33 -8.33
CA ARG A 431 14.77 9.59 -7.01
C ARG A 431 13.86 8.94 -5.98
N LYS A 432 14.48 8.55 -4.89
CA LYS A 432 13.82 8.20 -3.64
C LYS A 432 14.05 9.30 -2.64
N TYR A 433 13.37 9.25 -1.50
CA TYR A 433 13.36 10.42 -0.62
C TYR A 433 13.08 10.06 0.83
N ALA A 434 13.41 11.00 1.70
CA ALA A 434 13.01 10.97 3.10
C ALA A 434 12.33 12.28 3.47
N ILE A 435 11.43 12.20 4.45
CA ILE A 435 10.65 13.33 4.94
C ILE A 435 10.59 13.37 6.47
N GLN A 436 10.36 14.56 7.01
CA GLN A 436 9.82 14.72 8.35
C GLN A 436 8.28 14.63 8.26
N ALA A 437 7.72 13.43 8.45
CA ALA A 437 6.32 13.13 8.13
C ALA A 437 5.28 14.08 8.78
N ARG A 438 5.57 14.61 9.98
CA ARG A 438 4.75 15.63 10.66
C ARG A 438 4.44 16.85 9.76
N ASN A 439 5.35 17.21 8.86
CA ASN A 439 5.22 18.37 7.97
C ASN A 439 4.56 18.04 6.60
N VAL A 440 4.12 16.80 6.38
CA VAL A 440 3.66 16.32 5.07
C VAL A 440 2.16 15.98 5.09
N TYR A 441 1.44 16.44 4.07
CA TYR A 441 -0.01 16.26 3.91
C TYR A 441 -0.39 15.19 2.88
N SER A 442 0.51 14.87 1.94
CA SER A 442 0.42 13.68 1.11
C SER A 442 1.80 13.27 0.57
N ALA A 443 2.03 12.00 0.31
CA ALA A 443 3.25 11.45 -0.28
C ALA A 443 3.07 11.09 -1.76
N GLY A 444 4.13 11.21 -2.56
CA GLY A 444 4.23 10.61 -3.90
C GLY A 444 5.24 9.46 -3.90
N VAL A 445 5.48 8.83 -5.05
CA VAL A 445 6.41 7.68 -5.13
C VAL A 445 7.89 8.07 -5.29
N HIS A 446 8.15 9.29 -5.78
CA HIS A 446 9.52 9.84 -5.92
C HIS A 446 9.79 11.07 -5.06
N MET A 447 8.73 11.78 -4.65
CA MET A 447 8.78 12.93 -3.75
C MET A 447 7.37 13.30 -3.28
N SER A 448 7.24 14.01 -2.18
CA SER A 448 6.03 14.76 -1.84
C SER A 448 6.04 16.15 -2.47
N GLN A 449 4.87 16.58 -2.94
CA GLN A 449 4.58 17.97 -3.36
C GLN A 449 3.67 18.72 -2.37
N ASN A 450 3.03 18.00 -1.44
CA ASN A 450 2.10 18.57 -0.47
C ASN A 450 2.72 18.53 0.92
N LEU A 451 3.60 19.49 1.21
CA LEU A 451 4.32 19.58 2.47
C LEU A 451 4.59 21.04 2.87
N TYR A 452 4.90 21.25 4.15
CA TYR A 452 5.38 22.51 4.69
C TYR A 452 6.89 22.44 4.97
N GLY A 453 7.61 23.53 4.70
CA GLY A 453 9.05 23.65 4.95
C GLY A 453 9.93 23.45 3.71
N ARG A 454 11.24 23.53 3.91
CA ARG A 454 12.23 23.51 2.82
C ARG A 454 12.43 22.09 2.27
N THR A 455 12.73 21.99 0.98
CA THR A 455 13.13 20.75 0.33
C THR A 455 14.52 20.90 -0.30
N THR A 456 15.25 19.79 -0.46
CA THR A 456 16.51 19.80 -1.21
C THR A 456 16.66 18.58 -2.12
N HIS A 457 17.26 18.84 -3.28
CA HIS A 457 17.71 17.83 -4.24
C HIS A 457 19.23 17.67 -4.24
N LYS A 458 19.94 18.53 -3.50
CA LYS A 458 21.39 18.60 -3.44
C LYS A 458 21.89 17.65 -2.34
N THR A 459 21.94 16.37 -2.65
CA THR A 459 22.41 15.31 -1.74
C THR A 459 23.53 14.49 -2.33
N GLU A 460 24.03 14.90 -3.51
CA GLU A 460 25.15 14.27 -4.19
C GLU A 460 26.35 14.21 -3.23
N GLY A 461 26.93 13.02 -3.08
CA GLY A 461 28.03 12.78 -2.14
C GLY A 461 27.66 12.59 -0.66
N LEU A 462 26.42 12.90 -0.24
CA LEU A 462 25.96 12.70 1.14
C LEU A 462 25.27 11.35 1.34
N ILE A 463 24.32 11.04 0.46
CA ILE A 463 23.53 9.81 0.52
C ILE A 463 23.09 9.43 -0.89
N ARG A 464 23.20 8.14 -1.18
CA ARG A 464 22.76 7.55 -2.43
C ARG A 464 22.04 6.23 -2.16
N TYR A 465 21.46 5.63 -3.18
CA TYR A 465 20.97 4.27 -3.12
C TYR A 465 21.41 3.47 -4.33
N TYR A 466 21.78 2.21 -4.10
CA TYR A 466 22.06 1.25 -5.14
C TYR A 466 20.75 0.60 -5.61
N HIS A 467 20.40 0.76 -6.88
CA HIS A 467 19.15 0.25 -7.45
C HIS A 467 19.42 -1.00 -8.29
N TYR A 468 18.97 -2.16 -7.81
CA TYR A 468 19.10 -3.44 -8.47
C TYR A 468 17.80 -3.80 -9.19
N HIS A 469 17.46 -3.00 -10.20
CA HIS A 469 16.14 -3.01 -10.84
C HIS A 469 15.63 -4.42 -11.16
N ASP A 470 14.43 -4.72 -10.68
CA ASP A 470 13.69 -5.99 -10.83
C ASP A 470 14.37 -7.23 -10.21
N SER A 471 15.53 -7.08 -9.55
CA SER A 471 16.25 -8.21 -8.95
C SER A 471 15.48 -8.87 -7.81
N ILE A 472 14.56 -8.15 -7.16
CA ILE A 472 13.72 -8.67 -6.08
C ILE A 472 12.75 -9.76 -6.58
N ASN A 473 12.39 -9.74 -7.86
CA ASN A 473 11.49 -10.71 -8.49
C ASN A 473 12.22 -11.88 -9.17
N VAL A 474 13.56 -11.90 -9.10
CA VAL A 474 14.36 -12.98 -9.67
C VAL A 474 14.44 -14.13 -8.67
N MET A 475 13.76 -15.23 -8.98
CA MET A 475 13.80 -16.44 -8.20
C MET A 475 15.14 -17.17 -8.41
N GLY A 476 15.81 -17.55 -7.32
CA GLY A 476 17.10 -18.25 -7.38
C GLY A 476 18.29 -17.33 -7.63
N GLU A 477 19.15 -17.71 -8.57
CA GLU A 477 20.43 -17.05 -8.84
C GLU A 477 20.25 -15.78 -9.70
N PRO A 478 20.59 -14.57 -9.21
CA PRO A 478 20.52 -13.35 -10.01
C PRO A 478 21.64 -13.21 -11.05
N CYS A 479 22.78 -13.91 -10.90
CA CYS A 479 23.85 -13.88 -11.91
C CYS A 479 23.40 -14.56 -13.20
N ARG A 480 23.40 -13.80 -14.30
CA ARG A 480 23.07 -14.33 -15.64
C ARG A 480 24.26 -14.30 -16.58
N GLU A 481 25.16 -13.34 -16.40
CA GLU A 481 26.34 -13.17 -17.24
C GLU A 481 27.57 -12.94 -16.35
N PHE A 482 28.63 -13.70 -16.62
CA PHE A 482 29.89 -13.61 -15.88
C PHE A 482 30.94 -12.89 -16.73
N VAL A 483 31.47 -11.80 -16.22
CA VAL A 483 32.48 -10.98 -16.92
C VAL A 483 33.76 -10.87 -16.10
N PRO A 484 34.95 -10.88 -16.74
CA PRO A 484 36.21 -10.75 -16.03
C PRO A 484 36.30 -9.42 -15.27
N MET A 485 37.18 -9.37 -14.27
CA MET A 485 37.46 -8.12 -13.55
C MET A 485 37.99 -7.06 -14.54
N PRO A 486 37.37 -5.87 -14.65
CA PRO A 486 37.88 -4.82 -15.50
C PRO A 486 39.23 -4.32 -14.99
N ALA A 487 40.25 -4.24 -15.86
CA ALA A 487 41.55 -3.70 -15.50
C ALA A 487 41.44 -2.18 -15.19
N ASN A 488 42.02 -1.73 -14.08
CA ASN A 488 42.22 -0.31 -13.74
C ASN A 488 40.98 0.60 -13.93
N GLY A 489 39.79 0.15 -13.50
CA GLY A 489 38.57 0.96 -13.60
C GLY A 489 38.02 1.12 -15.02
N SER A 490 38.50 0.30 -15.96
CA SER A 490 37.91 0.18 -17.30
C SER A 490 36.43 -0.20 -17.23
N LYS A 491 35.73 0.11 -18.33
CA LYS A 491 34.29 -0.11 -18.45
C LYS A 491 34.03 -1.43 -19.14
N THR A 492 33.10 -2.21 -18.61
CA THR A 492 32.52 -3.37 -19.29
C THR A 492 31.26 -2.94 -20.04
N MET A 493 31.21 -3.19 -21.34
CA MET A 493 29.99 -2.95 -22.13
C MET A 493 29.08 -4.17 -22.05
N PHE A 494 27.81 -3.95 -21.73
CA PHE A 494 26.79 -5.00 -21.74
C PHE A 494 25.43 -4.41 -22.13
N GLU A 495 24.75 -5.02 -23.11
CA GLU A 495 23.46 -4.54 -23.65
C GLU A 495 23.50 -3.03 -24.00
N GLY A 496 24.61 -2.55 -24.56
CA GLY A 496 24.79 -1.14 -24.95
C GLY A 496 25.04 -0.17 -23.79
N VAL A 497 25.14 -0.66 -22.55
CA VAL A 497 25.38 0.16 -21.34
C VAL A 497 26.81 -0.04 -20.83
N PRO A 498 27.55 1.04 -20.53
CA PRO A 498 28.87 0.96 -19.90
C PRO A 498 28.75 0.79 -18.38
N TYR A 499 29.28 -0.32 -17.86
CA TYR A 499 29.36 -0.61 -16.43
C TYR A 499 30.78 -0.46 -15.89
N VAL A 500 30.88 -0.07 -14.62
CA VAL A 500 32.13 -0.08 -13.85
C VAL A 500 32.00 -1.02 -12.67
N TYR A 501 33.12 -1.64 -12.27
CA TYR A 501 33.16 -2.45 -11.05
C TYR A 501 32.95 -1.56 -9.81
N ASP A 502 32.02 -1.95 -8.95
CA ASP A 502 31.65 -1.27 -7.71
C ASP A 502 31.28 -2.30 -6.64
N ASP A 503 32.21 -2.52 -5.70
CA ASP A 503 32.11 -3.50 -4.61
C ASP A 503 31.77 -2.87 -3.26
N ASN A 504 31.30 -1.61 -3.23
CA ASN A 504 30.99 -0.90 -2.00
C ASN A 504 29.97 -1.65 -1.13
N MET A 505 28.89 -2.14 -1.74
CA MET A 505 27.87 -2.92 -1.05
C MET A 505 28.39 -4.29 -0.61
N LYS A 506 29.16 -4.96 -1.48
CA LYS A 506 29.78 -6.26 -1.19
C LYS A 506 30.62 -6.22 0.09
N ARG A 507 31.42 -5.16 0.30
CA ARG A 507 32.26 -5.00 1.50
C ARG A 507 31.48 -5.01 2.82
N LEU A 508 30.19 -4.66 2.81
CA LEU A 508 29.36 -4.60 4.01
C LEU A 508 28.77 -5.97 4.41
N ALA A 509 28.76 -6.95 3.50
CA ALA A 509 28.00 -8.18 3.64
C ALA A 509 28.34 -8.99 4.90
N GLY A 510 29.64 -9.21 5.15
CA GLY A 510 30.10 -10.00 6.29
C GLY A 510 29.62 -9.44 7.63
N GLU A 511 29.61 -8.11 7.75
CA GLU A 511 29.16 -7.43 8.97
C GLU A 511 27.63 -7.41 9.08
N ILE A 512 26.89 -7.30 7.97
CA ILE A 512 25.41 -7.39 8.00
C ILE A 512 24.95 -8.80 8.36
N LYS A 513 25.54 -9.85 7.77
CA LYS A 513 25.25 -11.24 8.11
C LYS A 513 25.51 -11.51 9.60
N ARG A 514 26.60 -10.97 10.15
CA ARG A 514 26.90 -11.04 11.58
C ARG A 514 25.84 -10.31 12.41
N PHE A 515 25.46 -9.10 12.01
CA PHE A 515 24.41 -8.32 12.67
C PHE A 515 23.07 -9.06 12.71
N GLU A 516 22.63 -9.65 11.58
CA GLU A 516 21.42 -10.45 11.51
C GLU A 516 21.46 -11.61 12.51
N LYS A 517 22.55 -12.39 12.48
CA LYS A 517 22.74 -13.55 13.37
C LYS A 517 22.72 -13.17 14.86
N VAL A 518 23.33 -12.04 15.21
CA VAL A 518 23.32 -11.52 16.60
C VAL A 518 21.94 -11.03 17.00
N THR A 519 21.24 -10.33 16.09
CA THR A 519 19.96 -9.68 16.38
C THR A 519 18.81 -10.68 16.50
N LEU A 520 18.78 -11.68 15.62
CA LEU A 520 17.69 -12.66 15.56
C LEU A 520 18.02 -13.99 16.27
N GLY A 521 19.29 -14.17 16.66
CA GLY A 521 19.79 -15.44 17.19
C GLY A 521 20.13 -16.44 16.07
N SER A 522 20.82 -17.52 16.45
CA SER A 522 21.20 -18.59 15.52
C SER A 522 20.04 -19.54 15.18
N ALA A 523 18.86 -19.34 15.78
CA ALA A 523 17.70 -20.20 15.59
C ALA A 523 16.79 -19.65 14.48
N ARG A 524 16.80 -20.35 13.32
CA ARG A 524 15.93 -20.17 12.15
C ARG A 524 16.19 -18.93 11.28
N THR A 525 17.35 -18.90 10.61
CA THR A 525 17.55 -18.10 9.38
C THR A 525 17.92 -18.99 8.21
#